data_AF-A0AAE2BKC7-F1
#
_entry.id   AF-A0AAE2BKC7-F1
#
_cell.length_a   1.000
_cell.length_b   1.000
_cell.length_c   1.000
_cell.angle_alpha   90.00
_cell.angle_beta   90.00
_cell.angle_gamma   90.00
#
_symmetry.space_group_name_H-M   'P 1'
#
loop_
_entity.id
_entity.type
_entity.pdbx_description
1 polymer ?
#
loop_
_entity_poly.entity_id
_entity_poly.type
_entity_poly.pdbx_seq_one_letter_code
_entity_poly.pdbx_strand_id
1 'polypeptide(L)'
;MAQLQQGNKHLNFLKERMAQANKGQLVTINFTSWCGFPLYEADFGWGKPFWVVTFTGMVYKNLVVLMDTATGDGIEARINLSKEDMNKFEADVEQQQFVSSTKTLELHMN
;
A
#
# COMPACT_ATOMS: atom_id res chain seq x y z
N MET A 1 -12.18 -29.96 9.76
CA MET A 1 -11.70 -29.65 11.13
C MET A 1 -10.25 -29.13 11.18
N ALA A 2 -9.27 -29.79 10.54
CA ALA A 2 -7.86 -29.34 10.59
C ALA A 2 -7.59 -27.95 9.97
N GLN A 3 -8.21 -27.63 8.83
CA GLN A 3 -8.05 -26.34 8.15
C GLN A 3 -8.57 -25.15 8.99
N LEU A 4 -9.68 -25.34 9.72
CA LEU A 4 -10.23 -24.32 10.63
C LEU A 4 -9.33 -24.07 11.84
N GLN A 5 -8.72 -25.13 12.40
CA GLN A 5 -7.76 -24.99 13.49
C GLN A 5 -6.49 -24.24 13.04
N GLN A 6 -6.03 -24.49 11.81
CA GLN A 6 -4.90 -23.78 11.22
C GLN A 6 -5.22 -22.29 10.99
N GLY A 7 -6.42 -21.98 10.48
CA GLY A 7 -6.90 -20.60 10.32
C GLY A 7 -6.96 -19.84 11.66
N ASN A 8 -7.49 -20.47 12.70
CA ASN A 8 -7.56 -19.87 14.04
C ASN A 8 -6.18 -19.61 14.64
N LYS A 9 -5.22 -20.52 14.46
CA LYS A 9 -3.84 -20.32 14.90
C LYS A 9 -3.20 -19.12 14.21
N HIS A 10 -3.37 -18.99 12.88
CA HIS A 10 -2.85 -17.88 12.12
C HIS A 10 -3.48 -16.54 12.56
N LEU A 11 -4.80 -16.51 12.77
CA LEU A 11 -5.49 -15.31 13.22
C LEU A 11 -5.03 -14.87 14.63
N ASN A 12 -4.83 -15.80 15.55
CA ASN A 12 -4.32 -15.49 16.89
C ASN A 12 -2.89 -14.93 16.82
N PHE A 13 -2.03 -15.53 16.00
CA PHE A 13 -0.69 -15.01 15.74
C PHE A 13 -0.72 -13.58 15.19
N LEU A 14 -1.58 -13.29 14.20
CA LEU A 14 -1.72 -11.94 13.64
C LEU A 14 -2.21 -10.94 14.71
N LYS A 15 -3.16 -11.33 15.55
CA LYS A 15 -3.65 -10.49 16.66
C LYS A 15 -2.54 -10.14 17.65
N GLU A 16 -1.72 -11.11 18.04
CA GLU A 16 -0.60 -10.88 18.95
C GLU A 16 0.44 -9.93 18.33
N ARG A 17 0.77 -10.11 17.05
CA ARG A 17 1.70 -9.23 16.33
C ARG A 17 1.17 -7.81 16.18
N MET A 18 -0.11 -7.66 15.86
CA MET A 18 -0.77 -6.35 15.81
C MET A 18 -0.74 -5.66 17.19
N ALA A 19 -0.97 -6.42 18.27
CA ALA A 19 -0.90 -5.87 19.63
C ALA A 19 0.52 -5.40 20.00
N GLN A 20 1.56 -6.14 19.59
CA GLN A 20 2.96 -5.72 19.80
C GLN A 20 3.32 -4.48 18.97
N ALA A 21 2.89 -4.43 17.70
CA ALA A 21 3.10 -3.28 16.83
C ALA A 21 2.43 -2.02 17.38
N ASN A 22 1.17 -2.12 17.86
CA ASN A 22 0.45 -1.01 18.48
C ASN A 22 1.10 -0.50 19.77
N LYS A 23 1.87 -1.35 20.46
CA LYS A 23 2.66 -0.98 21.64
C LYS A 23 4.04 -0.41 21.28
N GLY A 24 4.38 -0.30 20.00
CA GLY A 24 5.71 0.11 19.53
C GLY A 24 6.81 -0.91 19.82
N GLN A 25 6.46 -2.14 20.18
CA GLN A 25 7.42 -3.22 20.51
C GLN A 25 7.92 -3.95 19.26
N LEU A 26 7.27 -3.71 18.11
CA LEU A 26 7.59 -4.30 16.84
C LEU A 26 7.51 -3.23 15.76
N VAL A 27 8.60 -3.01 15.04
CA VAL A 27 8.59 -2.22 13.80
C VAL A 27 8.00 -3.10 12.70
N THR A 28 6.91 -2.64 12.09
CA THR A 28 6.23 -3.37 11.01
C THR A 28 6.22 -2.53 9.74
N ILE A 29 6.34 -3.20 8.61
CA ILE A 29 6.01 -2.70 7.28
C ILE A 29 5.07 -3.71 6.64
N ASN A 30 3.97 -3.20 6.09
CA ASN A 30 2.89 -4.03 5.56
C ASN A 30 2.88 -3.91 4.04
N PHE A 31 2.74 -5.04 3.34
CA PHE A 31 2.62 -5.08 1.90
C PHE A 31 1.26 -5.65 1.53
N THR A 32 0.59 -4.99 0.59
CA THR A 32 -0.62 -5.52 -0.05
C THR A 32 -0.49 -5.35 -1.55
N SER A 33 -0.97 -6.34 -2.30
CA SER A 33 -0.96 -6.31 -3.77
C SER A 33 -2.40 -6.30 -4.27
N TRP A 34 -2.69 -5.31 -5.09
CA TRP A 34 -3.91 -5.17 -5.87
C TRP A 34 -3.63 -5.46 -7.36
N CYS A 35 -2.48 -6.05 -7.68
CA CYS A 35 -2.15 -6.52 -9.01
C CYS A 35 -3.14 -7.61 -9.45
N GLY A 36 -3.54 -7.59 -10.71
CA GLY A 36 -4.51 -8.51 -11.30
C GLY A 36 -5.97 -8.22 -10.93
N PHE A 37 -6.25 -7.24 -10.05
CA PHE A 37 -7.61 -6.78 -9.86
C PHE A 37 -8.05 -5.92 -11.06
N PRO A 38 -9.28 -6.07 -11.56
CA PRO A 38 -9.77 -5.36 -12.74
C PRO A 38 -10.17 -3.90 -12.41
N LEU A 39 -9.33 -3.17 -11.68
CA LEU A 39 -9.63 -1.83 -11.18
C LEU A 39 -9.78 -0.81 -12.32
N TYR A 40 -8.92 -0.89 -13.33
CA TYR A 40 -8.99 -0.04 -14.53
C TYR A 40 -10.05 -0.51 -15.55
N GLU A 41 -10.66 -1.68 -15.34
CA GLU A 41 -11.72 -2.23 -16.20
C GLU A 41 -13.13 -1.94 -15.66
N ALA A 42 -13.23 -1.33 -14.47
CA ALA A 42 -14.50 -1.04 -13.82
C ALA A 42 -15.28 0.06 -14.57
N ASP A 43 -16.28 -0.32 -15.36
CA ASP A 43 -17.17 0.61 -16.07
C ASP A 43 -18.60 0.51 -15.52
N PHE A 44 -19.10 1.63 -14.98
CA PHE A 44 -20.46 1.75 -14.46
C PHE A 44 -21.43 2.44 -15.45
N GLY A 45 -21.05 2.53 -16.72
CA GLY A 45 -21.79 3.17 -17.82
C GLY A 45 -21.30 4.57 -18.19
N TRP A 46 -20.22 5.03 -17.56
CA TRP A 46 -19.69 6.40 -17.65
C TRP A 46 -18.26 6.39 -18.21
N GLY A 47 -17.76 5.22 -18.61
CA GLY A 47 -16.39 4.99 -19.03
C GLY A 47 -15.52 4.43 -17.91
N LYS A 48 -14.34 3.97 -18.29
CA LYS A 48 -13.34 3.37 -17.40
C LYS A 48 -12.55 4.44 -16.62
N PRO A 49 -11.98 4.11 -15.44
CA PRO A 49 -11.18 5.03 -14.67
C PRO A 49 -9.91 5.42 -15.42
N PHE A 50 -9.62 6.73 -15.47
CA PHE A 50 -8.33 7.21 -15.95
C PHE A 50 -7.20 6.94 -14.94
N TRP A 51 -7.50 7.05 -13.65
CA TRP A 51 -6.54 6.84 -12.56
C TRP A 51 -7.27 6.21 -11.36
N VAL A 52 -6.71 5.14 -10.80
CA VAL A 52 -7.16 4.55 -9.52
C VAL A 52 -6.24 4.99 -8.38
N VAL A 53 -6.74 5.77 -7.41
CA VAL A 53 -5.97 6.22 -6.23
C VAL A 53 -6.32 5.39 -5.00
N THR A 54 -5.32 5.13 -4.16
CA THR A 54 -5.52 4.53 -2.84
C THR A 54 -5.38 5.61 -1.78
N PHE A 55 -6.36 5.72 -0.87
CA PHE A 55 -6.26 6.60 0.31
C PHE A 55 -5.30 5.98 1.33
N THR A 56 -3.99 6.07 1.07
CA THR A 56 -2.94 5.61 2.00
C THR A 56 -2.55 6.66 3.03
N GLY A 57 -2.95 7.93 2.83
CA GLY A 57 -2.39 9.07 3.56
C GLY A 57 -2.87 9.30 5.00
N MET A 58 -3.92 8.66 5.50
CA MET A 58 -4.52 9.07 6.79
C MET A 58 -4.64 8.00 7.89
N VAL A 59 -4.61 6.70 7.57
CA VAL A 59 -5.02 5.67 8.57
C VAL A 59 -3.94 4.63 8.90
N TYR A 60 -2.99 4.36 7.99
CA TYR A 60 -2.02 3.27 8.15
C TYR A 60 -0.60 3.73 7.87
N LYS A 61 0.22 3.85 8.93
CA LYS A 61 1.67 4.02 8.81
C LYS A 61 2.32 2.72 8.34
N ASN A 62 3.40 2.84 7.59
CA ASN A 62 4.23 1.72 7.12
C ASN A 62 3.45 0.72 6.25
N LEU A 63 2.83 1.25 5.20
CA LEU A 63 2.05 0.48 4.23
C LEU A 63 2.59 0.69 2.83
N VAL A 64 2.77 -0.41 2.11
CA VAL A 64 3.10 -0.47 0.69
C VAL A 64 1.96 -1.15 -0.05
N VAL A 65 1.42 -0.45 -1.05
CA VAL A 65 0.41 -1.00 -1.96
C VAL A 65 1.04 -1.15 -3.33
N LEU A 66 1.03 -2.37 -3.86
CA LEU A 66 1.43 -2.66 -5.24
C LEU A 66 0.18 -2.69 -6.11
N MET A 67 0.20 -1.99 -7.24
CA MET A 67 -0.92 -1.98 -8.18
C MET A 67 -0.42 -2.05 -9.62
N ASP A 68 -1.24 -2.56 -10.53
CA ASP A 68 -0.94 -2.44 -11.95
C ASP A 68 -1.01 -0.98 -12.40
N THR A 69 -0.16 -0.61 -13.36
CA THR A 69 -0.23 0.68 -14.05
C THR A 69 -1.52 0.79 -14.88
N ALA A 70 -2.02 2.00 -15.12
CA ALA A 70 -3.21 2.23 -15.97
C ALA A 70 -3.06 1.67 -17.39
N THR A 71 -1.83 1.61 -17.89
CA THR A 71 -1.43 1.04 -19.20
C THR A 71 -1.29 -0.48 -19.19
N GLY A 72 -1.30 -1.11 -18.02
CA GLY A 72 -1.13 -2.55 -17.85
C GLY A 72 0.28 -3.09 -18.17
N ASP A 73 1.28 -2.22 -18.35
CA ASP A 73 2.65 -2.58 -18.76
C ASP A 73 3.63 -2.65 -17.59
N GLY A 74 3.21 -2.31 -16.37
CA GLY A 74 4.04 -2.39 -15.18
C GLY A 74 3.26 -2.38 -13.86
N ILE A 75 4.02 -2.24 -12.77
CA ILE A 75 3.51 -2.16 -11.40
C ILE A 75 3.93 -0.84 -10.78
N GLU A 76 2.99 -0.11 -10.19
CA GLU A 76 3.22 1.05 -9.34
C GLU A 76 3.27 0.62 -7.88
N ALA A 77 4.36 0.96 -7.17
CA ALA A 77 4.47 0.79 -5.72
C ALA A 77 4.16 2.11 -5.02
N ARG A 78 3.09 2.14 -4.23
CA ARG A 78 2.69 3.29 -3.42
C ARG A 78 3.06 3.08 -1.97
N ILE A 79 3.93 3.92 -1.46
CA ILE A 79 4.58 3.75 -0.16
C ILE A 79 4.11 4.85 0.80
N ASN A 80 3.62 4.46 1.96
CA ASN A 80 3.28 5.36 3.05
C ASN A 80 4.14 5.06 4.27
N LEU A 81 5.02 6.01 4.60
CA LEU A 81 5.95 5.95 5.73
C LEU A 81 5.80 7.21 6.59
N SER A 82 6.42 7.20 7.77
CA SER A 82 6.60 8.43 8.52
C SER A 82 7.44 9.43 7.70
N LYS A 83 7.28 10.73 7.94
CA LYS A 83 8.07 11.76 7.24
C LYS A 83 9.58 11.52 7.41
N GLU A 84 10.01 11.11 8.59
CA GLU A 84 11.42 10.81 8.86
C GLU A 84 11.92 9.62 8.02
N ASP A 85 11.14 8.54 7.97
CA ASP A 85 11.52 7.33 7.21
C ASP A 85 11.44 7.57 5.70
N MET A 86 10.45 8.35 5.24
CA MET A 86 10.32 8.71 3.83
C MET A 86 11.50 9.56 3.35
N ASN A 87 11.96 10.51 4.17
CA ASN A 87 13.16 11.30 3.82
C ASN A 87 14.41 10.42 3.67
N LYS A 88 14.55 9.37 4.50
CA LYS A 88 15.66 8.41 4.39
C LYS A 88 15.50 7.51 3.17
N PHE A 89 14.27 7.09 2.90
CA PHE A 89 13.90 6.29 1.73
C PHE A 89 14.23 7.03 0.42
N GLU A 90 13.77 8.28 0.27
CA GLU A 90 14.03 9.09 -0.93
C GLU A 90 15.51 9.46 -1.14
N ALA A 91 16.29 9.52 -0.05
CA ALA A 91 17.73 9.77 -0.12
C ALA A 91 18.53 8.56 -0.66
N ASP A 92 17.93 7.37 -0.71
CA ASP A 92 18.58 6.17 -1.22
C ASP A 92 18.68 6.22 -2.77
N VAL A 93 19.91 6.24 -3.26
CA VAL A 93 20.24 6.39 -4.69
C VAL A 93 19.67 5.24 -5.53
N GLU A 94 19.60 4.03 -4.98
CA GLU A 94 19.05 2.86 -5.70
C GLU A 94 17.54 2.99 -5.94
N GLN A 95 16.85 3.80 -5.14
CA GLN A 95 15.41 4.00 -5.25
C GLN A 95 15.06 5.14 -6.21
N GLN A 96 15.94 6.14 -6.33
CA GLN A 96 15.72 7.31 -7.18
C GLN A 96 15.48 6.95 -8.65
N GLN A 97 16.03 5.84 -9.15
CA GLN A 97 15.79 5.36 -10.51
C GLN A 97 14.35 4.86 -10.75
N PHE A 98 13.61 4.55 -9.69
CA PHE A 98 12.24 4.02 -9.74
C PHE A 98 11.18 5.06 -9.34
N VAL A 99 11.59 6.21 -8.80
CA VAL A 99 10.67 7.28 -8.42
C VAL A 99 10.22 8.03 -9.69
N SER A 100 8.94 7.92 -10.01
CA SER A 100 8.34 8.75 -11.05
C SER A 100 8.19 10.20 -10.56
N SER A 101 8.56 11.18 -11.39
CA SER A 101 8.45 12.61 -11.06
C SER A 101 7.01 13.15 -11.06
N THR A 102 5.99 12.30 -11.03
CA THR A 102 4.60 12.74 -10.97
C THR A 102 4.35 13.41 -9.63
N LYS A 103 4.41 14.75 -9.61
CA LYS A 103 4.01 15.56 -8.45
C LYS A 103 2.66 15.06 -7.96
N THR A 104 2.64 14.55 -6.73
CA THR A 104 1.42 14.33 -5.98
C THR A 104 0.64 15.64 -6.04
N LEU A 105 -0.55 15.60 -6.63
CA LEU A 105 -1.50 16.70 -6.48
C LEU A 105 -1.78 16.78 -4.98
N GLU A 106 -1.17 17.74 -4.29
CA GLU A 106 -1.58 18.14 -2.95
C GLU A 106 -3.02 18.65 -3.07
N LEU A 107 -3.97 17.73 -2.92
CA LEU A 107 -5.37 18.06 -2.70
C LEU A 107 -5.43 18.78 -1.35
N HIS A 108 -5.24 20.09 -1.41
CA HIS A 108 -5.65 21.00 -0.37
C HIS A 108 -7.17 20.85 -0.24
N MET A 109 -7.58 20.01 0.71
CA MET A 109 -8.95 20.04 1.21
C MET A 109 -9.09 21.33 2.02
N ASN A 110 -9.82 22.30 1.46
CA ASN A 110 -10.36 23.44 2.20
C ASN A 110 -11.36 22.96 3.26
#